data_AF-A0A971UP46-F1
#
_entry.id   AF-A0A971UP46-F1
#
_cell.length_a   1.000
_cell.length_b   1.000
_cell.length_c   1.000
_cell.angle_alpha   90.00
_cell.angle_beta   90.00
_cell.angle_gamma   90.00
#
_symmetry.space_group_name_H-M   'P 1'
#
loop_
_entity.id
_entity.type
_entity.pdbx_description
1 polymer ?
#
loop_
_entity_poly.entity_id
_entity_poly.type
_entity_poly.pdbx_seq_one_letter_code
_entity_poly.pdbx_strand_id
1 'polypeptide(L)'
;MSERFVDTFHCRSHVHCRHCRDLEAGRPWRQSLTARFTLPADAPDWACPEGLPWNVPEADVPGDLRAAEKKPCGCSRGSPSGQVPVTRVSCLECCEKHLGAAWVLLAEVRDGYASRLRAIGHLHEAEDESQAWPELHDAIREARKAYQQTGQMPSFDALAALVQACRQSTE
;
A
#
# COMPACT_ATOMS: atom_id res chain seq x y z
N MET A 1 3.99 27.70 4.38
CA MET A 1 3.96 28.17 2.97
C MET A 1 3.41 27.02 2.15
N SER A 2 2.34 27.23 1.39
CA SER A 2 1.78 26.18 0.53
C SER A 2 2.77 25.87 -0.60
N GLU A 3 3.03 24.59 -0.85
CA GLU A 3 3.91 24.14 -1.93
C GLU A 3 3.23 24.34 -3.28
N ARG A 4 3.97 24.78 -4.31
CA ARG A 4 3.42 24.88 -5.66
C ARG A 4 3.31 23.50 -6.28
N PHE A 5 2.15 23.17 -6.83
CA PHE A 5 1.92 21.84 -7.43
C PHE A 5 2.99 21.47 -8.48
N VAL A 6 3.40 22.44 -9.29
CA VAL A 6 4.39 22.25 -10.37
C VAL A 6 5.79 21.87 -9.89
N ASP A 7 6.13 22.16 -8.63
CA ASP A 7 7.43 21.82 -8.06
C ASP A 7 7.44 20.41 -7.43
N THR A 8 6.26 19.81 -7.26
CA THR A 8 6.11 18.50 -6.61
C THR A 8 6.61 17.35 -7.50
N PHE A 9 6.91 16.21 -6.88
CA PHE A 9 7.17 14.98 -7.62
C PHE A 9 5.97 14.56 -8.49
N HIS A 10 4.75 14.85 -8.05
CA HIS A 10 3.55 14.54 -8.84
C HIS A 10 3.62 15.22 -10.20
N CYS A 11 3.91 16.52 -10.25
CA CYS A 11 4.09 17.25 -11.52
C CYS A 11 5.26 16.66 -12.35
N ARG A 12 6.44 16.57 -11.75
CA ARG A 12 7.70 16.15 -12.42
C ARG A 12 7.71 14.70 -12.91
N SER A 13 6.85 13.84 -12.36
CA SER A 13 6.74 12.45 -12.81
C SER A 13 6.02 12.29 -14.15
N HIS A 14 5.28 13.33 -14.58
CA HIS A 14 4.49 13.37 -15.83
C HIS A 14 3.36 12.31 -15.96
N VAL A 15 3.23 11.38 -15.01
CA VAL A 15 2.25 10.28 -15.00
C VAL A 15 0.80 10.76 -15.09
N HIS A 16 0.53 11.95 -14.57
CA HIS A 16 -0.81 12.53 -14.49
C HIS A 16 -1.07 13.55 -15.61
N CYS A 17 -0.11 13.82 -16.52
CA CYS A 17 -0.22 14.86 -17.55
C CYS A 17 -1.46 14.70 -18.43
N ARG A 18 -1.83 13.47 -18.82
CA ARG A 18 -3.07 13.20 -19.57
C ARG A 18 -4.31 13.72 -18.84
N HIS A 19 -4.51 13.27 -17.60
CA HIS A 19 -5.66 13.69 -16.81
C HIS A 19 -5.61 15.18 -16.47
N CYS A 20 -4.41 15.70 -16.22
CA CYS A 20 -4.16 17.11 -15.95
C CYS A 20 -4.51 18.02 -17.14
N ARG A 21 -4.21 17.58 -18.37
CA ARG A 21 -4.37 18.35 -19.61
C ARG A 21 -5.66 18.03 -20.36
N ASP A 22 -6.49 17.15 -19.84
CA ASP A 22 -7.89 17.01 -20.27
C ASP A 22 -8.69 18.20 -19.73
N LEU A 23 -9.10 19.10 -20.61
CA LEU A 23 -9.71 20.38 -20.21
C LEU A 23 -11.01 20.14 -19.43
N GLU A 24 -11.83 19.18 -19.82
CA GLU A 24 -13.14 18.94 -19.21
C GLU A 24 -13.06 17.87 -18.11
N ALA A 25 -12.59 16.66 -18.44
CA ALA A 25 -12.59 15.55 -17.50
C ALA A 25 -11.55 15.71 -16.38
N GLY A 26 -10.49 16.49 -16.63
CA GLY A 26 -9.45 16.80 -15.65
C GLY A 26 -9.79 17.94 -14.69
N ARG A 27 -10.82 18.75 -14.98
CA ARG A 27 -11.11 19.97 -14.21
C ARG A 27 -11.45 19.69 -12.73
N PRO A 28 -12.27 18.68 -12.38
CA PRO A 28 -12.54 18.37 -10.97
C PRO A 28 -11.26 17.99 -10.21
N TRP A 29 -10.37 17.25 -10.86
CA TRP A 29 -9.08 16.89 -10.27
C TRP A 29 -8.20 18.12 -10.07
N ARG A 30 -8.09 19.02 -11.06
CA ARG A 30 -7.35 20.29 -10.92
C ARG A 30 -7.91 21.18 -9.82
N GLN A 31 -9.24 21.25 -9.69
CA GLN A 31 -9.88 21.97 -8.58
C GLN A 31 -9.52 21.36 -7.22
N SER A 32 -9.47 20.02 -7.11
CA SER A 32 -9.10 19.35 -5.86
C SER A 32 -7.68 19.67 -5.39
N LEU A 33 -6.78 20.04 -6.32
CA LEU A 33 -5.42 20.44 -5.97
C LEU A 33 -5.35 21.78 -5.23
N THR A 34 -6.31 22.69 -5.43
CA THR A 34 -6.34 23.99 -4.74
C THR A 34 -6.43 23.85 -3.22
N ALA A 35 -6.99 22.74 -2.73
CA ALA A 35 -7.08 22.44 -1.30
C ALA A 35 -5.73 22.08 -0.67
N ARG A 36 -4.72 21.71 -1.48
CA ARG A 36 -3.43 21.17 -0.99
C ARG A 36 -2.21 21.90 -1.52
N PHE A 37 -2.32 22.53 -2.68
CA PHE A 37 -1.20 23.12 -3.41
C PHE A 37 -1.55 24.50 -3.94
N THR A 38 -0.53 25.35 -4.06
CA THR A 38 -0.64 26.58 -4.85
C THR A 38 -0.56 26.23 -6.33
N LEU A 39 -1.56 26.66 -7.10
CA LEU A 39 -1.59 26.45 -8.54
C LEU A 39 -1.00 27.65 -9.28
N PRO A 40 -0.40 27.45 -10.46
CA PRO A 40 0.03 28.58 -11.29
C PRO A 40 -1.16 29.49 -11.62
N ALA A 41 -0.95 30.80 -11.50
CA ALA A 41 -1.96 31.83 -11.72
C ALA A 41 -3.23 31.71 -10.84
N ASP A 42 -3.16 30.96 -9.72
CA ASP A 42 -4.28 30.72 -8.78
C ASP A 42 -5.58 30.24 -9.46
N ALA A 43 -5.46 29.60 -10.63
CA ALA A 43 -6.57 29.14 -11.44
C ALA A 43 -6.49 27.62 -11.64
N PRO A 44 -7.64 26.90 -11.72
CA PRO A 44 -7.67 25.47 -11.99
C PRO A 44 -7.30 25.13 -13.43
N ASP A 45 -7.27 26.11 -14.34
CA ASP A 45 -6.83 25.94 -15.71
C ASP A 45 -5.64 26.88 -15.94
N TRP A 46 -4.44 26.30 -16.01
CA TRP A 46 -3.19 27.03 -16.17
C TRP A 46 -2.36 26.44 -17.31
N ALA A 47 -1.45 27.23 -17.89
CA ALA A 47 -0.52 26.75 -18.91
C ALA A 47 0.44 25.70 -18.33
N CYS A 48 0.70 24.61 -19.06
CA CYS A 48 1.64 23.59 -18.60
C CYS A 48 3.07 24.17 -18.59
N PRO A 49 3.84 24.02 -17.49
CA PRO A 49 5.24 24.45 -17.46
C PRO A 49 6.11 23.71 -18.49
N GLU A 50 5.72 22.47 -18.84
CA GLU A 50 6.37 21.64 -19.87
C GLU A 50 5.85 21.92 -21.29
N GLY A 51 5.03 22.96 -21.47
CA GLY A 51 4.53 23.37 -22.79
C GLY A 51 3.47 22.45 -23.41
N LEU A 52 2.93 21.48 -22.67
CA LEU A 52 1.87 20.60 -23.18
C LEU A 52 0.56 21.37 -23.45
N PRO A 53 -0.03 21.25 -24.66
CA PRO A 53 -1.32 21.83 -24.96
C PRO A 53 -2.47 21.17 -24.19
N TRP A 54 -3.64 21.79 -24.21
CA TRP A 54 -4.87 21.16 -23.74
C TRP A 54 -5.33 20.09 -24.72
N ASN A 55 -5.98 19.04 -24.21
CA ASN A 55 -6.62 17.98 -24.99
C ASN A 55 -5.68 17.29 -25.98
N VAL A 56 -4.42 17.08 -25.59
CA VAL A 56 -3.44 16.36 -26.42
C VAL A 56 -3.94 14.92 -26.65
N PRO A 57 -4.08 14.47 -27.91
CA PRO A 57 -4.35 13.08 -28.21
C PRO A 57 -3.24 12.19 -27.64
N GLU A 58 -3.60 10.99 -27.17
CA GLU A 58 -2.65 10.06 -26.53
C GLU A 58 -1.47 9.69 -27.46
N ALA A 59 -1.69 9.69 -28.77
CA ALA A 59 -0.67 9.46 -29.78
C ALA A 59 0.40 10.56 -29.85
N ASP A 60 0.06 11.77 -29.42
CA ASP A 60 0.89 12.98 -29.57
C ASP A 60 1.58 13.39 -28.25
N VAL A 61 1.30 12.70 -27.14
CA VAL A 61 2.03 12.88 -25.89
C VAL A 61 3.45 12.32 -26.06
N PRO A 62 4.52 13.08 -25.79
CA PRO A 62 5.89 12.56 -25.81
C PRO A 62 6.05 11.32 -24.93
N GLY A 63 6.82 10.33 -25.40
CA GLY A 63 6.88 8.99 -24.78
C GLY A 63 7.39 8.98 -23.33
N ASP A 64 8.24 9.93 -22.98
CA ASP A 64 8.73 10.23 -21.63
C ASP A 64 7.68 10.88 -20.70
N LEU A 65 6.58 11.38 -21.28
CA LEU A 65 5.45 11.97 -20.58
C LEU A 65 4.21 11.05 -20.56
N ARG A 66 4.26 9.91 -21.28
CA ARG A 66 3.21 8.90 -21.23
C ARG A 66 3.28 8.19 -19.88
N ALA A 67 2.12 7.94 -19.28
CA ALA A 67 2.06 7.00 -18.17
C ALA A 67 2.67 5.68 -18.65
N ALA A 68 3.68 5.18 -17.94
CA ALA A 68 4.23 3.85 -18.22
C ALA A 68 3.04 2.89 -18.31
N GLU A 69 2.95 2.12 -19.41
CA GLU A 69 1.95 1.08 -19.52
C GLU A 69 1.96 0.31 -18.21
N LYS A 70 0.80 0.26 -17.54
CA LYS A 70 0.63 -0.61 -16.39
C LYS A 70 0.87 -2.02 -16.90
N LYS A 71 2.12 -2.49 -16.81
CA LYS A 71 2.38 -3.92 -16.75
C LYS A 71 1.42 -4.43 -15.70
N PRO A 72 0.51 -5.37 -16.02
CA PRO A 72 -0.38 -5.91 -15.02
C PRO A 72 0.51 -6.32 -13.86
N CYS A 73 0.30 -5.68 -12.70
CA CYS A 73 0.97 -6.13 -11.49
C CYS A 73 0.70 -7.64 -11.41
N GLY A 74 1.73 -8.42 -11.10
CA GLY A 74 1.64 -9.88 -11.11
C GLY A 74 0.48 -10.41 -10.27
N CYS A 75 -0.10 -9.60 -9.39
CA CYS A 75 -1.22 -9.85 -8.51
C CYS A 75 -2.52 -10.37 -9.17
N SER A 76 -2.70 -10.24 -10.49
CA SER A 76 -3.86 -10.80 -11.21
C SER A 76 -3.65 -12.21 -11.76
N ARG A 77 -2.42 -12.71 -11.71
CA ARG A 77 -2.14 -14.15 -11.75
C ARG A 77 -1.81 -14.52 -10.32
N GLY A 78 -2.51 -15.48 -9.73
CA GLY A 78 -1.99 -16.11 -8.53
C GLY A 78 -0.56 -16.54 -8.87
N SER A 79 0.44 -15.83 -8.35
CA SER A 79 1.82 -16.28 -8.50
C SER A 79 1.81 -17.69 -7.95
N PRO A 80 2.33 -18.70 -8.66
CA PRO A 80 2.79 -19.86 -7.93
C PRO A 80 3.73 -19.29 -6.88
N SER A 81 3.55 -19.68 -5.62
CA SER A 81 4.49 -19.39 -4.55
C SER A 81 5.83 -19.96 -5.00
N GLY A 82 6.58 -19.18 -5.77
CA GLY A 82 7.97 -19.43 -6.06
C GLY A 82 8.62 -19.25 -4.71
N GLN A 83 8.74 -20.37 -3.98
CA GLN A 83 9.43 -20.44 -2.72
C GLN A 83 10.80 -19.81 -2.96
N VAL A 84 10.95 -18.55 -2.54
CA VAL A 84 12.27 -17.99 -2.32
C VAL A 84 12.95 -19.01 -1.41
N PRO A 85 14.14 -19.53 -1.78
CA PRO A 85 14.77 -20.58 -1.00
C PRO A 85 14.87 -20.09 0.44
N VAL A 86 14.12 -20.77 1.30
CA VAL A 86 13.96 -20.47 2.71
C VAL A 86 15.35 -20.55 3.33
N THR A 87 15.96 -19.40 3.59
CA THR A 87 17.36 -19.34 4.09
C THR A 87 17.48 -19.82 5.54
N ARG A 88 16.35 -19.88 6.26
CA ARG A 88 16.19 -20.47 7.59
C ARG A 88 14.82 -21.15 7.68
N VAL A 89 14.74 -22.35 8.22
CA VAL A 89 13.44 -23.02 8.45
C VAL A 89 12.62 -22.15 9.41
N SER A 90 11.47 -21.66 8.96
CA SER A 90 10.50 -20.97 9.81
C SER A 90 9.91 -21.97 10.81
N CYS A 91 9.72 -21.55 12.06
CA CYS A 91 9.12 -22.37 13.11
C CYS A 91 7.95 -21.63 13.77
N LEU A 92 7.10 -22.36 14.52
CA LEU A 92 5.96 -21.75 15.22
C LEU A 92 6.40 -20.65 16.19
N GLU A 93 7.59 -20.76 16.78
CA GLU A 93 8.17 -19.77 17.69
C GLU A 93 8.49 -18.45 16.97
N CYS A 94 8.90 -18.49 15.70
CA CYS A 94 9.05 -17.28 14.89
C CYS A 94 7.69 -16.60 14.68
N CYS A 95 6.67 -17.37 14.31
CA CYS A 95 5.30 -16.86 14.18
C CYS A 95 4.80 -16.22 15.48
N GLU A 96 4.92 -16.91 16.62
CA GLU A 96 4.55 -16.40 17.95
C GLU A 96 5.29 -15.12 18.31
N LYS A 97 6.60 -15.06 18.05
CA LYS A 97 7.40 -13.85 18.28
C LYS A 97 6.83 -12.65 17.53
N HIS A 98 6.47 -12.84 16.26
CA HIS A 98 5.92 -11.76 15.43
C HIS A 98 4.50 -11.37 15.87
N LEU A 99 3.65 -12.34 16.22
CA LEU A 99 2.32 -12.08 16.79
C LEU A 99 2.40 -11.31 18.12
N GLY A 100 3.31 -11.69 19.02
CA GLY A 100 3.53 -11.01 20.30
C GLY A 100 4.02 -9.57 20.11
N ALA A 101 4.94 -9.34 19.18
CA ALA A 101 5.39 -7.98 18.84
C ALA A 101 4.24 -7.13 18.26
N ALA A 102 3.41 -7.70 17.38
CA ALA A 102 2.24 -7.02 16.85
C ALA A 102 1.25 -6.64 17.96
N TRP A 103 0.98 -7.54 18.92
CA TRP A 103 0.10 -7.26 20.06
C TRP A 103 0.53 -6.03 20.86
N VAL A 104 1.81 -5.97 21.24
CA VAL A 104 2.35 -4.84 22.01
C VAL A 104 2.25 -3.54 21.21
N LEU A 105 2.67 -3.56 19.94
CA LEU A 105 2.62 -2.37 19.09
C LEU A 105 1.18 -1.89 18.87
N LEU A 106 0.20 -2.79 18.77
CA LEU A 106 -1.21 -2.40 18.65
C LEU A 106 -1.78 -1.83 19.96
N ALA A 107 -1.29 -2.28 21.12
CA ALA A 107 -1.61 -1.63 22.39
C ALA A 107 -1.05 -0.20 22.42
N GLU A 108 0.19 0.01 21.97
CA GLU A 108 0.76 1.36 21.83
C GLU A 108 -0.05 2.23 20.85
N VAL A 109 -0.55 1.68 19.74
CA VAL A 109 -1.42 2.43 18.81
C VAL A 109 -2.69 2.91 19.54
N ARG A 110 -3.28 2.07 20.38
CA ARG A 110 -4.47 2.44 21.17
C ARG A 110 -4.16 3.57 22.16
N ASP A 111 -2.94 3.63 22.67
CA ASP A 111 -2.47 4.69 23.55
C ASP A 111 -2.00 5.94 22.78
N GLY A 112 -2.15 5.96 21.45
CA GLY A 112 -1.89 7.12 20.59
C GLY A 112 -0.47 7.19 20.01
N TYR A 113 0.36 6.17 20.20
CA TYR A 113 1.71 6.14 19.63
C TYR A 113 1.69 5.79 18.14
N ALA A 114 2.66 6.35 17.40
CA ALA A 114 2.83 6.15 15.97
C ALA A 114 3.51 4.80 15.62
N SER A 115 2.93 3.68 16.07
CA SER A 115 3.45 2.32 15.89
C SER A 115 2.64 1.47 14.90
N ARG A 116 1.55 2.00 14.30
CA ARG A 116 0.63 1.26 13.42
C ARG A 116 1.32 0.54 12.26
N LEU A 117 2.22 1.21 11.54
CA LEU A 117 2.91 0.60 10.40
C LEU A 117 3.85 -0.53 10.84
N ARG A 118 4.49 -0.39 12.01
CA ARG A 118 5.34 -1.45 12.59
C ARG A 118 4.51 -2.67 12.98
N ALA A 119 3.34 -2.45 13.59
CA ALA A 119 2.42 -3.53 13.92
C ALA A 119 1.98 -4.32 12.68
N ILE A 120 1.61 -3.62 11.59
CA ILE A 120 1.26 -4.25 10.30
C ILE A 120 2.44 -5.05 9.74
N GLY A 121 3.67 -4.52 9.85
CA GLY A 121 4.87 -5.25 9.46
C GLY A 121 5.01 -6.57 10.22
N HIS A 122 4.85 -6.56 11.55
CA HIS A 122 4.92 -7.79 12.34
C HIS A 122 3.81 -8.79 12.02
N LEU A 123 2.59 -8.34 11.71
CA LEU A 123 1.54 -9.24 11.22
C LEU A 123 1.88 -9.87 9.86
N HIS A 124 2.58 -9.14 8.99
CA HIS A 124 3.02 -9.67 7.70
C HIS A 124 4.12 -10.72 7.86
N GLU A 125 5.11 -10.47 8.72
CA GLU A 125 6.14 -11.46 9.04
C GLU A 125 5.54 -12.72 9.68
N ALA A 126 4.53 -12.59 10.55
CA ALA A 126 3.82 -13.74 11.11
C ALA A 126 3.08 -14.55 10.03
N GLU A 127 2.49 -13.88 9.02
CA GLU A 127 1.88 -14.54 7.85
C GLU A 127 2.94 -15.31 7.05
N ASP A 128 4.11 -14.73 6.80
CA ASP A 128 5.17 -15.38 6.04
C ASP A 128 5.78 -16.57 6.79
N GLU A 129 6.00 -16.46 8.09
CA GLU A 129 6.55 -17.53 8.93
C GLU A 129 5.57 -18.70 9.09
N SER A 130 4.26 -18.48 8.93
CA SER A 130 3.21 -19.48 9.10
C SER A 130 2.85 -20.28 7.85
N GLN A 131 3.56 -20.11 6.72
CA GLN A 131 3.25 -20.78 5.44
C GLN A 131 3.16 -22.31 5.52
N ALA A 132 3.81 -22.95 6.50
CA ALA A 132 3.73 -24.39 6.72
C ALA A 132 2.41 -24.86 7.38
N TRP A 133 1.61 -23.94 7.94
CA TRP A 133 0.34 -24.21 8.61
C TRP A 133 -0.78 -23.39 7.96
N PRO A 134 -1.45 -23.91 6.91
CA PRO A 134 -2.36 -23.13 6.07
C PRO A 134 -3.49 -22.43 6.83
N GLU A 135 -4.10 -23.10 7.81
CA GLU A 135 -5.18 -22.52 8.61
C GLU A 135 -4.70 -21.32 9.45
N LEU A 136 -3.52 -21.43 10.07
CA LEU A 136 -2.90 -20.35 10.81
C LEU A 136 -2.49 -19.20 9.86
N HIS A 137 -1.89 -19.52 8.71
CA HIS A 137 -1.52 -18.55 7.69
C HIS A 137 -2.70 -17.71 7.21
N ASP A 138 -3.80 -18.37 6.83
CA ASP A 138 -5.00 -17.71 6.34
C ASP A 138 -5.64 -16.84 7.44
N ALA A 139 -5.69 -17.33 8.68
CA ALA A 139 -6.20 -16.56 9.81
C ALA A 139 -5.38 -15.28 10.08
N ILE A 140 -4.05 -15.38 10.05
CA ILE A 140 -3.16 -14.21 10.23
C ILE A 140 -3.31 -13.23 9.07
N ARG A 141 -3.35 -13.73 7.83
CA ARG A 141 -3.53 -12.93 6.61
C ARG A 141 -4.82 -12.12 6.64
N GLU A 142 -5.93 -12.75 7.01
CA GLU A 142 -7.23 -12.09 7.09
C GLU A 142 -7.27 -11.08 8.25
N ALA A 143 -6.72 -11.42 9.41
CA ALA A 143 -6.59 -10.47 10.52
C ALA A 143 -5.74 -9.24 10.16
N ARG A 144 -4.60 -9.44 9.48
CA ARG A 144 -3.74 -8.35 8.99
C ARG A 144 -4.49 -7.45 8.03
N LYS A 145 -5.18 -8.02 7.03
CA LYS A 145 -5.95 -7.24 6.06
C LYS A 145 -7.07 -6.44 6.71
N ALA A 146 -7.84 -7.07 7.60
CA ALA A 146 -8.91 -6.40 8.33
C ALA A 146 -8.37 -5.19 9.11
N TYR A 147 -7.29 -5.38 9.88
CA TYR A 147 -6.65 -4.29 10.59
C TYR A 147 -6.10 -3.20 9.67
N GLN A 148 -5.44 -3.59 8.57
CA GLN A 148 -4.86 -2.65 7.62
C GLN A 148 -5.93 -1.79 6.93
N GLN A 149 -7.07 -2.38 6.56
CA GLN A 149 -8.13 -1.72 5.80
C GLN A 149 -9.08 -0.91 6.68
N THR A 150 -9.53 -1.47 7.80
CA THR A 150 -10.61 -0.90 8.62
C THR A 150 -10.13 -0.48 10.01
N GLY A 151 -8.94 -0.89 10.42
CA GLY A 151 -8.47 -0.74 11.81
C GLY A 151 -9.11 -1.74 12.78
N GLN A 152 -9.87 -2.72 12.28
CA GLN A 152 -10.43 -3.78 13.13
C GLN A 152 -9.31 -4.55 13.82
N MET A 153 -9.35 -4.58 15.15
CA MET A 153 -8.35 -5.26 15.96
C MET A 153 -8.35 -6.78 15.71
N PRO A 154 -7.18 -7.39 15.46
CA PRO A 154 -7.06 -8.85 15.43
C PRO A 154 -7.51 -9.48 16.75
N SER A 155 -8.15 -10.64 16.68
CA SER A 155 -8.40 -11.48 17.85
C SER A 155 -7.15 -12.31 18.16
N PHE A 156 -6.28 -11.78 19.02
CA PHE A 156 -5.04 -12.46 19.37
C PHE A 156 -5.25 -13.74 20.18
N ASP A 157 -6.34 -13.83 20.94
CA ASP A 157 -6.71 -15.07 21.63
C ASP A 157 -7.05 -16.19 20.63
N ALA A 158 -7.78 -15.86 19.56
CA ALA A 158 -8.09 -16.82 18.50
C ALA A 158 -6.83 -17.24 17.73
N LEU A 159 -5.94 -16.30 17.42
CA LEU A 159 -4.66 -16.61 16.78
C LEU A 159 -3.77 -17.48 17.68
N ALA A 160 -3.71 -17.21 18.98
CA ALA A 160 -2.97 -18.02 19.94
C ALA A 160 -3.52 -19.45 20.05
N ALA A 161 -4.85 -19.61 20.01
CA ALA A 161 -5.48 -20.93 19.98
C ALA A 161 -5.09 -21.74 18.74
N LEU A 162 -5.04 -21.11 17.56
CA LEU A 162 -4.60 -21.76 16.32
C LEU A 162 -3.13 -22.18 16.39
N VAL A 163 -2.25 -21.31 16.91
CA VAL A 163 -0.84 -21.65 17.13
C VAL A 163 -0.71 -22.88 18.04
N GLN A 164 -1.48 -22.92 19.14
CA GLN A 164 -1.44 -24.05 20.07
C GLN A 164 -1.94 -25.35 19.42
N ALA A 165 -2.97 -25.28 18.58
CA ALA A 165 -3.46 -26.43 17.83
C ALA A 165 -2.41 -26.96 16.84
N CYS A 166 -1.68 -26.08 16.15
CA CYS A 166 -0.56 -26.45 15.28
C CYS A 166 0.57 -27.15 16.07
N ARG A 167 0.88 -26.65 17.28
CA ARG A 167 1.89 -27.26 18.17
C ARG A 167 1.51 -28.69 18.54
N GLN A 168 0.26 -28.92 18.95
CA GLN A 168 -0.26 -30.24 19.33
C GLN A 168 -0.36 -31.22 18.16
N SER A 169 -0.42 -30.72 16.92
CA SER A 169 -0.51 -31.56 15.72
C SER A 169 0.85 -31.99 15.18
N THR A 170 1.94 -31.47 15.75
CA THR A 170 3.32 -31.74 15.33
C THR A 170 4.03 -32.71 16.29
N GLU A 171 3.40 -33.03 17.43
CA GLU A 171 3.81 -34.07 18.39
C GLU A 171 3.22 -35.44 18.02
#